data_AF-A0A0M3RI12-F1
#
_entry.id   AF-A0A0M3RI12-F1
#
_cell.length_a   1.000
_cell.length_b   1.000
_cell.length_c   1.000
_cell.angle_alpha   90.00
_cell.angle_beta   90.00
_cell.angle_gamma   90.00
#
_symmetry.space_group_name_H-M   'P 1'
#
loop_
_entity.id
_entity.type
_entity.pdbx_description
1 polymer ?
#
loop_
_entity_poly.entity_id
_entity_poly.type
_entity_poly.pdbx_seq_one_letter_code
_entity_poly.pdbx_strand_id
1 'polypeptide(L)'
;MENNQEMTNQQENSSLNNTSVDGCKEFTPLERYKTLIAARNFHYDNFNKWLSYFYIAIGTLFIGFCTLKTSNKSSSFELEIIMILILGYIISLLWFLSCKGYYYWNINFIMLVNDCEKKYLKLKNEERVYSVFANKETENKYFSPINGANISTSKVAILFSFIITISWGILLLKEFMKFIDDRCLSIVLHILGVILIPIITLSLSYISRLFLQSKIDHYPDLKLDQTEQD
;
A
#
# COMPACT_ATOMS: atom_id res chain seq x y z
N MET A 1 20.38 0.69 -64.74
CA MET A 1 20.43 1.08 -63.33
C MET A 1 19.44 0.18 -62.62
N GLU A 2 19.80 -1.09 -62.51
CA GLU A 2 20.45 -1.67 -61.33
C GLU A 2 19.45 -1.74 -60.18
N ASN A 3 18.77 -2.89 -60.02
CA ASN A 3 19.17 -3.95 -59.08
C ASN A 3 19.49 -3.38 -57.69
N ASN A 4 18.51 -3.45 -56.78
CA ASN A 4 18.68 -3.81 -55.36
C ASN A 4 17.38 -3.61 -54.57
N GLN A 5 16.36 -4.45 -54.82
CA GLN A 5 15.20 -4.50 -53.92
C GLN A 5 14.55 -5.88 -53.73
N GLU A 6 15.22 -6.95 -54.16
CA GLU A 6 14.81 -8.34 -53.89
C GLU A 6 15.88 -9.06 -53.05
N MET A 7 16.03 -8.68 -51.77
CA MET A 7 16.81 -9.53 -50.84
C MET A 7 16.54 -9.25 -49.35
N THR A 8 15.27 -9.06 -48.95
CA THR A 8 14.96 -8.97 -47.50
C THR A 8 13.60 -9.50 -47.07
N ASN A 9 12.77 -10.04 -47.97
CA ASN A 9 11.42 -10.53 -47.62
C ASN A 9 11.25 -12.05 -47.68
N GLN A 10 12.34 -12.84 -47.72
CA GLN A 10 12.27 -14.31 -47.73
C GLN A 10 12.72 -15.00 -46.43
N GLN A 11 13.06 -14.25 -45.37
CA GLN A 11 13.48 -14.84 -44.10
C GLN A 11 12.43 -14.77 -42.99
N GLU A 12 11.23 -14.24 -43.27
CA GLU A 12 10.19 -14.03 -42.24
C GLU A 12 8.99 -15.01 -42.32
N ASN A 13 8.95 -15.92 -43.30
CA ASN A 13 7.77 -16.77 -43.55
C ASN A 13 8.01 -18.29 -43.49
N SER A 14 8.95 -18.79 -42.68
CA SER A 14 9.21 -20.24 -42.57
C SER A 14 9.18 -20.85 -41.16
N SER A 15 8.46 -20.26 -40.21
CA SER A 15 8.26 -20.91 -38.90
C SER A 15 6.83 -20.89 -38.36
N LEU A 16 5.85 -20.51 -39.20
CA LEU A 16 4.44 -20.73 -38.95
C LEU A 16 4.00 -22.02 -39.62
N ASN A 17 4.37 -23.15 -39.00
CA ASN A 17 3.62 -24.40 -39.07
C ASN A 17 4.24 -25.39 -38.11
N ASN A 18 3.63 -25.50 -36.92
CA ASN A 18 3.52 -26.76 -36.20
C ASN A 18 2.33 -26.65 -35.23
N THR A 19 1.20 -27.18 -35.69
CA THR A 19 0.07 -27.61 -34.86
C THR A 19 0.51 -28.68 -33.87
N SER A 20 0.29 -28.44 -32.57
CA SER A 20 -0.09 -29.49 -31.62
C SER A 20 -0.61 -28.85 -30.33
N VAL A 21 -1.87 -29.14 -30.01
CA VAL A 21 -2.49 -29.29 -28.68
C VAL A 21 -1.82 -28.56 -27.51
N ASP A 22 -2.59 -27.65 -26.92
CA ASP A 22 -2.48 -27.02 -25.59
C ASP A 22 -1.66 -27.82 -24.57
N GLY A 23 -0.33 -27.64 -24.63
CA GLY A 23 0.61 -28.17 -23.66
C GLY A 23 0.97 -27.03 -22.71
N CYS A 24 0.65 -27.18 -21.43
CA CYS A 24 1.12 -26.29 -20.36
C CYS A 24 2.62 -26.06 -20.54
N LYS A 25 3.00 -24.87 -21.04
CA LYS A 25 4.39 -24.51 -21.26
C LYS A 25 5.06 -24.50 -19.89
N GLU A 26 5.86 -25.52 -19.61
CA GLU A 26 6.50 -25.65 -18.31
C GLU A 26 7.58 -24.58 -18.19
N PHE A 27 7.35 -23.59 -17.34
CA PHE A 27 8.32 -22.52 -17.11
C PHE A 27 9.60 -23.08 -16.51
N THR A 28 10.74 -22.70 -17.10
CA THR A 28 12.06 -22.95 -16.50
C THR A 28 12.18 -22.22 -15.15
N PRO A 29 13.05 -22.70 -14.24
CA PRO A 29 13.39 -22.01 -12.98
C PRO A 29 13.59 -20.50 -13.11
N LEU A 30 14.35 -20.08 -14.11
CA LEU A 30 14.69 -18.68 -14.35
C LEU A 30 13.48 -17.88 -14.86
N GLU A 31 12.65 -18.46 -15.72
CA GLU A 31 11.44 -17.77 -16.20
C GLU A 31 10.39 -17.63 -15.10
N ARG A 32 10.25 -18.62 -14.21
CA ARG A 32 9.39 -18.50 -13.01
C ARG A 32 9.84 -17.34 -12.13
N TYR A 33 11.14 -17.28 -11.84
CA TYR A 33 11.74 -16.20 -11.07
C TYR A 33 11.49 -14.83 -11.71
N LYS A 34 11.79 -14.69 -13.01
CA LYS A 34 11.55 -13.45 -13.76
C LYS A 34 10.09 -13.03 -13.74
N THR A 35 9.17 -13.98 -13.91
CA THR A 35 7.72 -13.72 -13.88
C THR A 35 7.29 -13.23 -12.50
N LEU A 36 7.81 -13.84 -11.43
CA LEU A 36 7.51 -13.43 -10.06
C LEU A 36 8.03 -12.02 -9.75
N ILE A 37 9.26 -11.70 -10.15
CA ILE A 37 9.81 -10.34 -10.01
C ILE A 37 9.01 -9.33 -10.83
N ALA A 38 8.62 -9.67 -12.06
CA ALA A 38 7.79 -8.81 -12.90
C ALA A 38 6.42 -8.55 -12.27
N ALA A 39 5.76 -9.58 -11.72
CA ALA A 39 4.50 -9.44 -11.01
C ALA A 39 4.63 -8.52 -9.78
N ARG A 40 5.69 -8.73 -8.98
CA ARG A 40 5.98 -7.87 -7.81
C ARG A 40 6.17 -6.40 -8.22
N ASN A 41 6.97 -6.13 -9.25
CA ASN A 41 7.22 -4.76 -9.72
C ASN A 41 5.94 -4.13 -10.29
N PHE A 42 5.13 -4.88 -11.02
CA PHE A 42 3.81 -4.42 -11.48
C PHE A 42 2.90 -4.03 -10.30
N HIS A 43 2.83 -4.86 -9.25
CA HIS A 43 2.05 -4.53 -8.05
C HIS A 43 2.61 -3.31 -7.31
N TYR A 44 3.93 -3.19 -7.20
CA TYR A 44 4.60 -2.04 -6.60
C TYR A 44 4.26 -0.73 -7.31
N ASP A 45 4.40 -0.70 -8.63
CA ASP A 45 4.14 0.50 -9.44
C ASP A 45 2.67 0.91 -9.38
N ASN A 46 1.75 -0.05 -9.41
CA ASN A 46 0.33 0.23 -9.30
C ASN A 46 -0.05 0.73 -7.90
N PHE A 47 0.54 0.15 -6.85
CA PHE A 47 0.29 0.62 -5.49
C PHE A 47 0.72 2.08 -5.31
N ASN A 48 1.90 2.46 -5.80
CA ASN A 48 2.36 3.85 -5.73
C ASN A 48 1.40 4.81 -6.45
N LYS A 49 0.85 4.42 -7.61
CA LYS A 49 -0.18 5.21 -8.33
C LYS A 49 -1.46 5.35 -7.51
N TRP A 50 -1.94 4.26 -6.91
CA TRP A 50 -3.14 4.28 -6.06
C TRP A 50 -2.94 5.14 -4.81
N LEU A 51 -1.73 5.12 -4.24
CA LEU A 51 -1.37 5.96 -3.11
C LEU A 51 -1.52 7.45 -3.43
N SER A 52 -1.13 7.86 -4.65
CA SER A 52 -1.30 9.24 -5.12
C SER A 52 -2.76 9.68 -5.16
N TYR A 53 -3.70 8.79 -5.50
CA TYR A 53 -5.13 9.11 -5.50
C TYR A 53 -5.63 9.45 -4.09
N PHE A 54 -5.20 8.69 -3.07
CA PHE A 54 -5.53 9.01 -1.69
C PHE A 54 -4.97 10.37 -1.26
N TYR A 55 -3.70 10.65 -1.56
CA TYR A 55 -3.09 11.94 -1.24
C TYR A 55 -3.82 13.12 -1.88
N ILE A 56 -4.15 13.03 -3.17
CA ILE A 56 -4.86 14.08 -3.90
C ILE A 56 -6.25 14.29 -3.31
N ALA A 57 -6.99 13.20 -3.04
CA ALA A 57 -8.33 13.29 -2.47
C ALA A 57 -8.31 13.91 -1.07
N ILE A 58 -7.43 13.45 -0.18
CA ILE A 58 -7.28 13.97 1.18
C ILE A 58 -6.87 15.45 1.15
N GLY A 59 -5.90 15.82 0.31
CA GLY A 59 -5.46 17.20 0.16
C GLY A 59 -6.58 18.12 -0.34
N THR A 60 -7.34 17.68 -1.34
CA THR A 60 -8.48 18.43 -1.89
C THR A 60 -9.56 18.65 -0.83
N LEU A 61 -9.91 17.61 -0.07
CA LEU A 61 -10.87 17.73 1.03
C LEU A 61 -10.39 18.66 2.12
N PHE A 62 -9.10 18.62 2.47
CA PHE A 62 -8.54 19.53 3.47
C PHE A 62 -8.60 20.99 3.02
N ILE A 63 -8.28 21.27 1.76
CA ILE A 63 -8.42 22.62 1.18
C ILE A 63 -9.89 23.07 1.20
N GLY A 64 -10.82 22.19 0.81
CA GLY A 64 -12.25 22.46 0.86
C GLY A 64 -12.72 22.79 2.29
N PHE A 65 -12.29 22.00 3.27
CA PHE A 65 -12.55 22.23 4.69
C PHE A 65 -12.05 23.61 5.14
N CYS A 66 -10.77 23.93 4.89
CA CYS A 66 -10.20 25.22 5.27
C CYS A 66 -10.91 26.39 4.59
N THR A 67 -11.28 26.25 3.32
CA THR A 67 -11.98 27.29 2.54
C THR A 67 -13.37 27.58 3.11
N LEU A 68 -14.17 26.55 3.40
CA LEU A 68 -15.49 26.74 3.99
C LEU A 68 -15.39 27.27 5.43
N LYS A 69 -14.39 26.81 6.20
CA LYS A 69 -14.21 27.23 7.59
C LYS A 69 -13.78 28.69 7.76
N THR A 70 -13.00 29.20 6.80
CA THR A 70 -12.50 30.59 6.81
C THR A 70 -13.43 31.57 6.11
N SER A 71 -14.49 31.08 5.46
CA SER A 71 -15.50 31.91 4.83
C SER A 71 -16.27 32.74 5.87
N ASN A 72 -16.57 33.99 5.52
CA ASN A 72 -17.43 34.88 6.33
C ASN A 72 -18.85 34.32 6.53
N LYS A 73 -19.25 33.30 5.75
CA LYS A 73 -20.53 32.58 5.86
C LYS A 73 -20.36 31.16 6.42
N SER A 74 -19.29 30.88 7.18
CA SER A 74 -19.01 29.51 7.67
C SER A 74 -20.18 28.87 8.43
N SER A 75 -21.00 29.65 9.16
CA SER A 75 -22.19 29.15 9.86
C SER A 75 -23.30 28.68 8.91
N SER A 76 -23.32 29.16 7.67
CA SER A 76 -24.26 28.68 6.64
C SER A 76 -23.82 27.36 6.00
N PHE A 77 -22.59 26.90 6.27
CA PHE A 77 -22.00 25.71 5.64
C PHE A 77 -21.68 24.59 6.66
N GLU A 78 -22.33 24.58 7.82
CA GLU A 78 -22.01 23.64 8.90
C GLU A 78 -22.18 22.18 8.47
N LEU A 79 -23.24 21.89 7.71
CA LEU A 79 -23.53 20.56 7.21
C LEU A 79 -22.46 20.11 6.21
N GLU A 80 -22.09 20.96 5.26
CA GLU A 80 -21.06 20.71 4.25
C GLU A 80 -19.69 20.48 4.90
N ILE A 81 -19.36 21.26 5.94
CA ILE A 81 -18.15 21.07 6.73
C ILE A 81 -18.13 19.68 7.38
N ILE A 82 -19.23 19.28 8.02
CA ILE A 82 -19.34 17.95 8.64
C ILE A 82 -19.23 16.84 7.58
N MET A 83 -19.88 17.00 6.43
CA MET A 83 -19.78 16.03 5.32
C MET A 83 -18.35 15.87 4.81
N ILE A 84 -17.61 16.98 4.63
CA ILE A 84 -16.20 16.94 4.22
C ILE A 84 -15.36 16.23 5.27
N LEU A 85 -15.59 16.49 6.56
CA LEU A 85 -14.85 15.85 7.65
C LEU A 85 -15.13 14.33 7.71
N ILE A 86 -16.38 13.91 7.56
CA ILE A 86 -16.76 12.49 7.48
C ILE A 86 -16.07 11.83 6.29
N LEU A 87 -16.15 12.45 5.11
CA LEU A 87 -15.54 11.92 3.90
C LEU A 87 -14.00 11.86 4.02
N GLY A 88 -13.37 12.88 4.61
CA GLY A 88 -11.94 12.93 4.88
C GLY A 88 -11.50 11.80 5.82
N TYR A 89 -12.28 11.53 6.86
CA TYR A 89 -12.05 10.40 7.76
C TYR A 89 -12.16 9.06 7.03
N ILE A 90 -13.23 8.84 6.25
CA ILE A 90 -13.44 7.60 5.50
C ILE A 90 -12.32 7.36 4.49
N ILE A 91 -11.95 8.35 3.68
CA ILE A 91 -10.89 8.21 2.67
C ILE A 91 -9.54 7.95 3.35
N SER A 92 -9.24 8.64 4.46
CA SER A 92 -8.00 8.39 5.21
C SER A 92 -7.98 6.99 5.82
N LEU A 93 -9.10 6.49 6.33
CA LEU A 93 -9.23 5.13 6.83
C LEU A 93 -8.98 4.10 5.71
N LEU A 94 -9.56 4.30 4.53
CA LEU A 94 -9.32 3.43 3.37
C LEU A 94 -7.85 3.46 2.95
N TRP A 95 -7.21 4.62 3.01
CA TRP A 95 -5.79 4.77 2.76
C TRP A 95 -4.94 3.99 3.78
N PHE A 96 -5.27 4.08 5.07
CA PHE A 96 -4.63 3.28 6.12
C PHE A 96 -4.75 1.77 5.89
N LEU A 97 -5.94 1.30 5.49
CA LEU A 97 -6.17 -0.10 5.14
C LEU A 97 -5.38 -0.52 3.90
N SER A 98 -5.30 0.35 2.89
CA SER A 98 -4.50 0.13 1.68
C SER A 98 -3.02 -0.06 2.01
N CYS A 99 -2.45 0.78 2.89
CA CYS A 99 -1.07 0.65 3.36
C CYS A 99 -0.83 -0.68 4.10
N LYS A 100 -1.75 -1.12 4.97
CA LYS A 100 -1.66 -2.41 5.66
C LYS A 100 -1.74 -3.59 4.70
N GLY A 101 -2.67 -3.54 3.74
CA GLY A 101 -2.81 -4.56 2.71
C GLY A 101 -1.56 -4.69 1.84
N TYR A 102 -0.98 -3.56 1.42
CA TYR A 102 0.26 -3.55 0.66
C TYR A 102 1.44 -4.14 1.45
N TYR A 103 1.58 -3.80 2.73
CA TYR A 103 2.62 -4.39 3.57
C TYR A 103 2.48 -5.92 3.66
N TYR A 104 1.26 -6.41 3.87
CA TYR A 104 0.97 -7.86 3.85
C TYR A 104 1.39 -8.51 2.53
N TRP A 105 0.98 -7.94 1.39
CA TRP A 105 1.36 -8.46 0.08
C TRP A 105 2.87 -8.42 -0.17
N ASN A 106 3.54 -7.34 0.22
CA ASN A 106 4.99 -7.20 0.04
C ASN A 106 5.77 -8.27 0.81
N ILE A 107 5.39 -8.59 2.05
CA ILE A 107 6.02 -9.68 2.81
C ILE A 107 5.79 -11.03 2.13
N ASN A 108 4.57 -11.32 1.68
CA ASN A 108 4.28 -12.56 0.94
C ASN A 108 5.08 -12.67 -0.36
N PHE A 109 5.22 -11.57 -1.11
CA PHE A 109 6.07 -11.55 -2.32
C PHE A 109 7.54 -11.83 -2.00
N ILE A 110 8.08 -11.23 -0.94
CA ILE A 110 9.46 -11.50 -0.49
C ILE A 110 9.64 -12.99 -0.15
N MET A 111 8.68 -13.58 0.56
CA MET A 111 8.70 -15.01 0.90
C MET A 111 8.67 -15.90 -0.34
N LEU A 112 7.80 -15.60 -1.30
CA LEU A 112 7.73 -16.34 -2.58
C LEU A 112 9.02 -16.21 -3.39
N VAL A 113 9.65 -15.03 -3.40
CA VAL A 113 10.92 -14.82 -4.11
C VAL A 113 12.03 -15.65 -3.46
N ASN A 114 12.14 -15.60 -2.14
CA ASN A 114 13.12 -16.38 -1.38
C ASN A 114 12.94 -17.89 -1.59
N ASP A 115 11.69 -18.39 -1.56
CA ASP A 115 11.39 -19.80 -1.83
C ASP A 115 11.77 -20.19 -3.26
N CYS A 116 11.49 -19.32 -4.23
CA CYS A 116 11.84 -19.55 -5.63
C CYS A 116 13.36 -19.64 -5.82
N GLU A 117 14.12 -18.71 -5.23
CA GLU A 117 15.58 -18.69 -5.26
C GLU A 117 16.19 -19.93 -4.58
N LYS A 118 15.62 -20.36 -3.45
CA LYS A 118 16.04 -21.58 -2.73
C LYS A 118 15.79 -22.85 -3.53
N LYS A 119 14.54 -23.08 -3.96
CA LYS A 119 14.11 -24.35 -4.56
C LYS A 119 14.55 -24.53 -6.01
N TYR A 120 14.41 -23.48 -6.82
CA TYR A 120 14.58 -23.59 -8.27
C TYR A 120 15.94 -23.11 -8.75
N LEU A 121 16.47 -22.02 -8.17
CA LEU A 121 17.81 -21.51 -8.52
C LEU A 121 18.92 -22.11 -7.65
N LYS A 122 18.56 -22.81 -6.57
CA LYS A 122 19.50 -23.47 -5.63
C LYS A 122 20.52 -22.50 -5.03
N LEU A 123 20.12 -21.24 -4.85
CA LEU A 123 20.97 -20.20 -4.27
C LEU A 123 21.11 -20.39 -2.77
N LYS A 124 22.33 -20.18 -2.25
CA LYS A 124 22.58 -20.09 -0.81
C LYS A 124 21.92 -18.84 -0.24
N ASN A 125 21.63 -18.82 1.06
CA ASN A 125 20.99 -17.65 1.69
C ASN A 125 21.75 -16.34 1.41
N GLU A 126 23.08 -16.37 1.40
CA GLU A 126 23.97 -15.24 1.12
C GLU A 126 23.93 -14.72 -0.33
N GLU A 127 23.27 -15.44 -1.24
CA GLU A 127 23.16 -15.07 -2.65
C GLU A 127 21.74 -14.60 -3.00
N ARG A 128 20.82 -14.64 -2.04
CA ARG A 128 19.39 -14.33 -2.25
C ARG A 128 19.09 -12.86 -2.07
N VAL A 129 18.26 -12.31 -2.96
CA VAL A 129 18.08 -10.86 -3.11
C VAL A 129 17.57 -10.19 -1.83
N TYR A 130 16.67 -10.85 -1.09
CA TYR A 130 16.09 -10.30 0.13
C TYR A 130 16.76 -10.76 1.42
N SER A 131 17.76 -11.63 1.33
CA SER A 131 18.52 -12.12 2.49
C SER A 131 19.82 -11.36 2.70
N VAL A 132 20.21 -10.52 1.74
CA VAL A 132 21.50 -9.82 1.76
C VAL A 132 21.28 -8.32 1.89
N PHE A 133 21.96 -7.72 2.86
CA PHE A 133 22.13 -6.27 2.95
C PHE A 133 23.59 -5.95 2.69
N ALA A 134 23.86 -4.94 1.84
CA ALA A 134 25.23 -4.53 1.54
C ALA A 134 26.00 -4.08 2.79
N ASN A 135 25.31 -3.47 3.75
CA ASN A 135 25.90 -2.80 4.92
C ASN A 135 24.88 -2.70 6.07
N LYS A 136 24.70 -3.79 6.84
CA LYS A 136 23.65 -3.88 7.88
C LYS A 136 23.84 -2.90 9.04
N GLU A 137 25.09 -2.69 9.48
CA GLU A 137 25.41 -1.99 10.72
C GLU A 137 26.06 -0.61 10.54
N THR A 138 26.57 -0.30 9.35
CA THR A 138 27.41 0.89 9.12
C THR A 138 26.63 2.18 8.83
N GLU A 139 25.39 2.06 8.34
CA GLU A 139 24.55 3.20 7.92
C GLU A 139 23.32 3.41 8.83
N ASN A 140 23.42 3.07 10.13
CA ASN A 140 22.33 3.21 11.09
C ASN A 140 22.47 4.46 11.98
N LYS A 141 22.27 5.65 11.40
CA LYS A 141 22.46 6.93 12.11
C LYS A 141 21.14 7.66 12.37
N TYR A 142 20.34 7.16 13.31
CA TYR A 142 19.00 7.69 13.64
C TYR A 142 18.95 9.18 14.04
N PHE A 143 20.02 9.72 14.62
CA PHE A 143 20.08 11.12 15.05
C PHE A 143 20.67 12.07 14.00
N SER A 144 21.18 11.54 12.89
CA SER A 144 21.70 12.39 11.81
C SER A 144 20.56 12.83 10.89
N PRO A 145 20.46 14.12 10.53
CA PRO A 145 19.41 14.60 9.64
C PRO A 145 19.60 14.20 8.17
N ILE A 146 20.79 13.74 7.77
CA ILE A 146 21.16 13.50 6.35
C ILE A 146 21.49 12.03 6.09
N ASN A 147 21.91 11.27 7.11
CA ASN A 147 22.30 9.88 6.93
C ASN A 147 21.08 8.93 6.94
N GLY A 148 21.26 7.76 6.35
CA GLY A 148 20.28 6.68 6.42
C GLY A 148 20.13 6.10 7.82
N ALA A 149 19.05 5.35 7.99
CA ALA A 149 18.80 4.48 9.13
C ALA A 149 17.88 3.32 8.71
N ASN A 150 17.95 2.20 9.42
CA ASN A 150 17.07 1.05 9.20
C ASN A 150 15.62 1.34 9.64
N ILE A 151 14.89 2.07 8.80
CA ILE A 151 13.49 2.41 9.00
C ILE A 151 12.69 1.81 7.84
N SER A 152 11.74 0.93 8.16
CA SER A 152 10.83 0.38 7.16
C SER A 152 9.89 1.46 6.64
N THR A 153 10.07 1.85 5.39
CA THR A 153 9.20 2.82 4.69
C THR A 153 7.74 2.40 4.71
N SER A 154 7.44 1.10 4.61
CA SER A 154 6.07 0.58 4.69
C SER A 154 5.46 0.76 6.08
N LYS A 155 6.22 0.51 7.17
CA LYS A 155 5.75 0.77 8.54
C LYS A 155 5.52 2.26 8.77
N VAL A 156 6.38 3.12 8.23
CA VAL A 156 6.21 4.58 8.28
C VAL A 156 4.93 5.01 7.55
N ALA A 157 4.67 4.49 6.34
CA ALA A 157 3.46 4.81 5.59
C ALA A 157 2.16 4.38 6.32
N ILE A 158 2.17 3.20 6.96
CA ILE A 158 1.06 2.74 7.81
C ILE A 158 0.85 3.69 8.99
N LEU A 159 1.92 4.06 9.70
CA LEU A 159 1.84 4.97 10.84
C LEU A 159 1.34 6.37 10.40
N PHE A 160 1.84 6.87 9.28
CA PHE A 160 1.47 8.17 8.74
C PHE A 160 -0.02 8.23 8.37
N SER A 161 -0.49 7.25 7.60
CA SER A 161 -1.92 7.15 7.25
C SER A 161 -2.83 6.99 8.46
N PHE A 162 -2.39 6.28 9.51
CA PHE A 162 -3.09 6.19 10.78
C PHE A 162 -3.21 7.54 11.49
N ILE A 163 -2.11 8.31 11.57
CA ILE A 163 -2.10 9.65 12.18
C ILE A 163 -3.04 10.61 11.43
N ILE A 164 -3.01 10.59 10.10
CA ILE A 164 -3.90 11.43 9.28
C ILE A 164 -5.36 11.05 9.51
N THR A 165 -5.67 9.75 9.58
CA THR A 165 -7.04 9.27 9.88
C THR A 165 -7.53 9.75 11.23
N ILE A 166 -6.72 9.61 12.29
CA ILE A 166 -7.07 10.12 13.63
C ILE A 166 -7.26 11.64 13.61
N SER A 167 -6.42 12.37 12.88
CA SER A 167 -6.52 13.83 12.78
C SER A 167 -7.87 14.27 12.21
N TRP A 168 -8.35 13.62 11.13
CA TRP A 168 -9.70 13.84 10.62
C TRP A 168 -10.78 13.50 11.64
N GLY A 169 -10.61 12.39 12.38
CA GLY A 169 -11.54 11.99 13.44
C GLY A 169 -11.63 13.01 14.58
N ILE A 170 -10.51 13.60 14.98
CA ILE A 170 -10.46 14.66 16.01
C ILE A 170 -11.11 15.95 15.49
N LEU A 171 -10.88 16.33 14.23
CA LEU A 171 -11.55 17.49 13.64
C LEU A 171 -13.06 17.28 13.54
N LEU A 172 -13.51 16.08 13.16
CA LEU A 172 -14.91 15.70 13.14
C LEU A 172 -15.53 15.77 14.54
N LEU A 173 -14.85 15.20 15.53
CA LEU A 173 -15.27 15.28 16.94
C LEU A 173 -15.46 16.73 17.39
N LYS A 174 -14.53 17.62 17.03
CA LYS A 174 -14.59 19.04 17.38
C LYS A 174 -15.85 19.73 16.83
N GLU A 175 -16.27 19.40 15.61
CA GLU A 175 -17.50 19.96 15.06
C GLU A 175 -18.75 19.38 15.75
N PHE A 176 -18.75 18.09 16.09
CA PHE A 176 -19.86 17.49 16.85
C PHE A 176 -20.01 18.07 18.27
N MET A 177 -18.90 18.41 18.93
CA MET A 177 -18.94 18.97 20.29
C MET A 177 -19.63 20.34 20.38
N LYS A 178 -19.84 21.03 19.25
CA LYS A 178 -20.57 22.32 19.22
C LYS A 178 -22.07 22.19 19.44
N PHE A 179 -22.63 21.00 19.20
CA PHE A 179 -24.05 20.73 19.44
C PHE A 179 -24.36 20.45 20.92
N ILE A 180 -23.35 20.48 21.78
CA ILE A 180 -23.49 20.27 23.22
C ILE A 180 -23.43 21.62 23.93
N ASP A 181 -24.56 22.06 24.47
CA ASP A 181 -24.68 23.37 25.15
C ASP A 181 -23.91 23.44 26.48
N ASP A 182 -23.79 22.31 27.19
CA ASP A 182 -23.05 22.24 28.45
C ASP A 182 -21.53 22.20 28.20
N ARG A 183 -20.85 23.28 28.59
CA ARG A 183 -19.39 23.44 28.42
C ARG A 183 -18.57 22.40 29.19
N CYS A 184 -18.97 22.03 30.40
CA CYS A 184 -18.23 21.06 31.21
C CYS A 184 -18.35 19.67 30.59
N LEU A 185 -19.58 19.28 30.24
CA LEU A 185 -19.85 18.02 29.56
C LEU A 185 -19.13 17.94 28.21
N SER A 186 -19.15 19.02 27.42
CA SER A 186 -18.47 19.11 26.12
C SER A 186 -16.96 18.89 26.24
N ILE A 187 -16.29 19.48 27.23
CA ILE A 187 -14.85 19.28 27.47
C ILE A 187 -14.55 17.83 27.86
N VAL A 188 -15.33 17.24 28.77
CA VAL A 188 -15.14 15.85 29.21
C VAL A 188 -15.31 14.89 28.04
N LEU A 189 -16.38 15.06 27.25
CA LEU A 189 -16.64 14.25 26.07
C LEU A 189 -15.59 14.46 24.97
N HIS A 190 -15.03 15.65 24.83
CA HIS A 190 -13.94 15.90 23.89
C HIS A 190 -12.68 15.12 24.25
N ILE A 191 -12.27 15.15 25.53
CA ILE A 191 -11.10 14.40 26.01
C ILE A 191 -11.32 12.89 25.82
N LEU A 192 -12.49 12.38 26.23
CA LEU A 192 -12.83 10.97 26.03
C LEU A 192 -12.86 10.59 24.55
N GLY A 193 -13.41 11.46 23.70
CA GLY A 193 -13.48 11.24 22.26
C GLY A 193 -12.10 11.18 21.61
N VAL A 194 -11.16 12.04 22.00
CA VAL A 194 -9.77 12.00 21.47
C VAL A 194 -9.09 10.67 21.78
N ILE A 195 -9.34 10.09 22.96
CA ILE A 195 -8.83 8.77 23.34
C ILE A 195 -9.56 7.64 22.60
N LEU A 196 -10.87 7.81 22.37
CA LEU A 196 -11.71 6.79 21.75
C LEU A 196 -11.51 6.69 20.22
N ILE A 197 -11.22 7.79 19.52
CA ILE A 197 -11.05 7.82 18.07
C ILE A 197 -9.98 6.81 17.55
N PRO A 198 -8.77 6.72 18.14
CA PRO A 198 -7.80 5.68 17.78
C PRO A 198 -8.35 4.26 17.96
N ILE A 199 -9.09 4.01 19.05
CA ILE A 199 -9.69 2.70 19.35
C ILE A 199 -10.78 2.35 18.33
N ILE A 200 -11.63 3.32 17.97
CA ILE A 200 -12.63 3.18 16.91
C ILE A 200 -11.94 2.88 15.57
N THR A 201 -10.87 3.62 15.24
CA THR A 201 -10.11 3.43 14.00
C THR A 201 -9.54 2.01 13.91
N LEU A 202 -8.94 1.51 14.99
CA LEU A 202 -8.43 0.14 15.05
C LEU A 202 -9.54 -0.91 14.98
N SER A 203 -10.66 -0.68 15.67
CA SER A 203 -11.84 -1.54 15.61
C SER A 203 -12.42 -1.61 14.19
N LEU A 204 -12.55 -0.48 13.49
CA LEU A 204 -12.96 -0.43 12.10
C LEU A 204 -11.98 -1.17 11.18
N SER A 205 -10.68 -1.06 11.43
CA SER A 205 -9.67 -1.84 10.70
C SER A 205 -9.75 -3.34 10.97
N TYR A 206 -10.23 -3.75 12.14
CA TYR A 206 -10.47 -5.16 12.43
C TYR A 206 -11.75 -5.63 11.71
N ILE A 207 -12.83 -4.87 11.82
CA ILE A 207 -14.13 -5.16 11.17
C ILE A 207 -14.00 -5.20 9.65
N SER A 208 -13.10 -4.39 9.06
CA SER A 208 -12.86 -4.40 7.62
C SER A 208 -12.42 -5.75 7.06
N ARG A 209 -11.90 -6.64 7.91
CA ARG A 209 -11.65 -8.04 7.53
C ARG A 209 -12.91 -8.74 7.01
N LEU A 210 -14.08 -8.44 7.54
CA LEU A 210 -15.32 -9.12 7.17
C LEU A 210 -15.75 -8.88 5.71
N PHE A 211 -15.35 -7.75 5.11
CA PHE A 211 -15.80 -7.36 3.78
C PHE A 211 -14.68 -7.04 2.79
N LEU A 212 -13.46 -6.70 3.24
CA LEU A 212 -12.31 -6.40 2.37
C LEU A 212 -11.26 -7.52 2.34
N GLN A 213 -11.44 -8.62 3.08
CA GLN A 213 -10.49 -9.72 3.03
C GLN A 213 -10.45 -10.32 1.63
N SER A 214 -9.25 -10.45 1.07
CA SER A 214 -9.05 -11.11 -0.21
C SER A 214 -9.42 -12.59 -0.10
N LYS A 215 -10.17 -13.11 -1.08
CA LYS A 215 -10.49 -14.53 -1.18
C LYS A 215 -9.25 -15.28 -1.62
N ILE A 216 -8.55 -15.88 -0.66
CA ILE A 216 -7.31 -16.63 -0.91
C ILE A 216 -7.43 -18.12 -0.57
N ASP A 217 -8.59 -18.57 -0.09
CA ASP A 217 -8.80 -19.93 0.43
C ASP A 217 -8.61 -21.04 -0.62
N HIS A 218 -8.70 -20.68 -1.90
CA HIS A 218 -8.48 -21.60 -3.01
C HIS A 218 -7.00 -21.72 -3.43
N TYR A 219 -6.11 -20.88 -2.89
CA TYR A 219 -4.67 -20.99 -3.15
C TYR A 219 -4.04 -21.97 -2.16
N PRO A 220 -3.10 -22.82 -2.60
CA PRO A 220 -2.39 -23.69 -1.69
C PRO A 220 -1.51 -22.87 -0.73
N ASP A 221 -1.59 -23.19 0.55
CA ASP A 221 -0.67 -22.64 1.56
C ASP A 221 0.68 -23.36 1.46
N LEU A 222 1.71 -22.62 1.05
CA LEU A 222 3.06 -23.12 0.92
C LEU A 222 3.78 -23.29 2.28
N LYS A 223 3.19 -22.80 3.38
CA LYS A 223 3.72 -22.90 4.76
C LYS A 223 5.20 -22.51 4.87
N LEU A 224 5.55 -21.42 4.19
CA LEU A 224 6.92 -20.91 4.20
C LEU A 224 7.18 -20.26 5.56
N ASP A 225 8.25 -20.69 6.23
CA ASP A 225 8.62 -20.15 7.53
C ASP A 225 9.19 -18.73 7.38
N GLN A 226 8.77 -17.82 8.26
CA GLN A 226 9.31 -16.46 8.32
C GLN A 226 10.63 -16.39 9.09
N THR A 227 10.98 -17.42 9.87
CA THR A 227 12.14 -17.43 10.77
C THR A 227 13.46 -17.87 10.14
N GLU A 228 13.48 -18.39 8.90
CA GLU A 228 14.74 -18.60 8.14
C GLU A 228 15.38 -17.27 7.64
N GLN A 229 15.01 -16.12 8.23
CA GLN A 229 15.51 -14.78 7.88
C GLN A 229 16.54 -14.20 8.87
N ASP A 230 16.98 -14.97 9.87
CA ASP A 230 18.02 -14.55 10.82
C ASP A 230 19.43 -15.05 10.44
#